data_AF-A0A6V7PXB2-F1
#
_entry.id   AF-A0A6V7PXB2-F1
#
_cell.length_a   1.000
_cell.length_b   1.000
_cell.length_c   1.000
_cell.angle_alpha   90.00
_cell.angle_beta   90.00
_cell.angle_gamma   90.00
#
_symmetry.space_group_name_H-M   'P 1'
#
loop_
_entity.id
_entity.type
_entity.pdbx_description
1 polymer ?
#
loop_
_entity_poly.entity_id
_entity_poly.type
_entity_poly.pdbx_seq_one_letter_code
_entity_poly.pdbx_strand_id
1 'polypeptide(L)'
;MAATHLLPLRPWRRRLLLPLPLPLRRPLAALDGTALTLLRTSAVSALAALALARPAPRATLVVLGAGALAPYLVAAHRSAHPSIDRVLLWNRSPHKAEALVQRLRAGSGAGAAAVAFERAESLDDAVAIGDIVSCATSSETPLVKGKLLKPGAHLDLVGSGIGGGVRAGSHVAGRYRGTLIDLVGGRRGDAAAVVGRRSDDEITVFKSVGTAVVDILAAQLAYETYINS
;
A
#
# COMPACT_ATOMS: atom_id res chain seq x y z
N MET A 1 -40.70 29.46 16.82
CA MET A 1 -40.58 28.13 17.45
C MET A 1 -40.64 27.07 16.36
N ALA A 2 -39.52 26.45 16.02
CA ALA A 2 -39.48 25.29 15.13
C ALA A 2 -38.46 24.31 15.71
N ALA A 3 -38.96 23.15 16.14
CA ALA A 3 -38.19 22.11 16.80
C ALA A 3 -37.38 21.32 15.76
N THR A 4 -36.05 21.33 15.88
CA THR A 4 -35.17 20.44 15.12
C THR A 4 -35.11 19.10 15.82
N HIS A 5 -35.73 18.08 15.23
CA HIS A 5 -35.59 16.69 15.65
C HIS A 5 -34.14 16.22 15.42
N LEU A 6 -33.37 16.11 16.50
CA LEU A 6 -32.08 15.41 16.51
C LEU A 6 -32.34 13.93 16.77
N LEU A 7 -32.07 13.07 15.78
CA LEU A 7 -31.96 11.63 15.99
C LEU A 7 -30.63 11.31 16.69
N PRO A 8 -30.59 10.30 17.59
CA PRO A 8 -29.40 9.98 18.37
C PRO A 8 -28.38 9.23 17.50
N LEU A 9 -27.24 9.88 17.24
CA LEU A 9 -26.12 9.24 16.54
C LEU A 9 -25.39 8.28 17.49
N ARG A 10 -25.27 7.01 17.09
CA ARG A 10 -24.44 6.01 17.79
C ARG A 10 -22.95 6.34 17.64
N PRO A 11 -22.10 6.06 18.66
CA PRO A 11 -20.69 6.45 18.64
C PRO A 11 -19.86 5.51 17.75
N TRP A 12 -18.65 5.94 17.40
CA TRP A 12 -17.56 5.23 16.68
C TRP A 12 -17.43 5.47 15.16
N ARG A 13 -16.92 6.65 14.75
CA ARG A 13 -16.00 6.79 13.58
C ARG A 13 -14.95 7.86 13.85
N ARG A 14 -13.67 7.52 13.64
CA ARG A 14 -12.51 8.41 13.82
C ARG A 14 -12.54 9.52 12.77
N ARG A 15 -12.69 10.79 13.20
CA ARG A 15 -12.53 11.98 12.35
C ARG A 15 -11.06 12.41 12.35
N LEU A 16 -10.50 12.68 11.17
CA LEU A 16 -9.22 13.37 11.04
C LEU A 16 -9.48 14.89 11.00
N LEU A 17 -8.80 15.66 11.84
CA LEU A 17 -8.83 17.12 11.88
C LEU A 17 -7.49 17.65 11.33
N LEU A 18 -7.53 18.49 10.29
CA LEU A 18 -6.36 19.09 9.64
C LEU A 18 -5.87 20.33 10.42
N PRO A 19 -4.55 20.51 10.68
CA PRO A 19 -4.02 21.74 11.27
C PRO A 19 -3.57 22.74 10.18
N LEU A 20 -4.14 23.94 10.19
CA LEU A 20 -3.71 25.12 9.41
C LEU A 20 -3.57 26.32 10.37
N PRO A 21 -2.72 27.33 10.06
CA PRO A 21 -2.33 28.36 11.02
C PRO A 21 -3.54 29.20 11.49
N LEU A 22 -3.55 29.51 12.79
CA LEU A 22 -4.62 30.26 13.47
C LEU A 22 -4.80 31.66 12.85
N PRO A 23 -6.05 32.14 12.70
CA PRO A 23 -7.16 31.89 13.62
C PRO A 23 -8.32 31.12 12.95
N LEU A 24 -8.33 29.78 13.04
CA LEU A 24 -9.41 28.97 12.48
C LEU A 24 -10.08 28.13 13.57
N ARG A 25 -11.21 28.63 14.09
CA ARG A 25 -12.05 27.92 15.07
C ARG A 25 -13.16 27.07 14.42
N ARG A 26 -13.07 26.74 13.12
CA ARG A 26 -14.11 25.96 12.43
C ARG A 26 -13.52 24.92 11.47
N PRO A 27 -13.98 23.65 11.52
CA PRO A 27 -13.57 22.63 10.57
C PRO A 27 -14.04 22.99 9.16
N LEU A 28 -13.16 22.87 8.15
CA LEU A 28 -13.47 23.19 6.76
C LEU A 28 -14.18 22.04 6.03
N ALA A 29 -13.88 20.80 6.39
CA ALA A 29 -14.44 19.61 5.77
C ALA A 29 -14.44 18.41 6.74
N ALA A 30 -15.28 17.41 6.44
CA ALA A 30 -15.23 16.09 7.03
C ALA A 30 -15.16 15.04 5.90
N LEU A 31 -14.21 14.13 5.99
CA LEU A 31 -13.92 13.13 4.96
C LEU A 31 -14.08 11.71 5.53
N ASP A 32 -14.40 10.74 4.66
CA ASP A 32 -14.42 9.33 5.06
C ASP A 32 -12.99 8.82 5.28
N GLY A 33 -12.65 8.54 6.53
CA GLY A 33 -11.30 8.09 6.89
C GLY A 33 -10.95 6.71 6.35
N THR A 34 -11.93 5.85 6.04
CA THR A 34 -11.68 4.51 5.47
C THR A 34 -11.27 4.64 4.01
N ALA A 35 -12.03 5.38 3.21
CA ALA A 35 -11.70 5.66 1.81
C ALA A 35 -10.34 6.37 1.71
N LEU A 36 -10.10 7.38 2.56
CA LEU A 36 -8.82 8.08 2.59
C LEU A 36 -7.67 7.13 2.92
N THR A 37 -7.83 6.28 3.95
CA THR A 37 -6.81 5.28 4.33
C THR A 37 -6.50 4.31 3.20
N LEU A 38 -7.52 3.81 2.49
CA LEU A 38 -7.33 2.87 1.39
C LEU A 38 -6.51 3.49 0.25
N LEU A 39 -6.88 4.71 -0.16
CA LEU A 39 -6.19 5.44 -1.24
C LEU A 39 -4.77 5.83 -0.85
N ARG A 40 -4.60 6.48 0.30
CA ARG A 40 -3.27 6.98 0.69
C ARG A 40 -2.29 5.85 0.99
N THR A 41 -2.78 4.74 1.53
CA THR A 41 -1.90 3.61 1.89
C THR A 41 -1.40 2.92 0.64
N SER A 42 -2.28 2.67 -0.33
CA SER A 42 -1.87 2.07 -1.59
C SER A 42 -0.99 3.00 -2.42
N ALA A 43 -1.26 4.31 -2.40
CA ALA A 43 -0.43 5.31 -3.09
C ALA A 43 1.00 5.36 -2.52
N VAL A 44 1.15 5.32 -1.18
CA VAL A 44 2.46 5.27 -0.53
C VAL A 44 3.21 3.99 -0.89
N SER A 45 2.54 2.84 -0.87
CA SER A 45 3.12 1.55 -1.30
C SER A 45 3.59 1.59 -2.76
N ALA A 46 2.78 2.13 -3.66
CA ALA A 46 3.13 2.27 -5.06
C ALA A 46 4.30 3.23 -5.30
N LEU A 47 4.34 4.36 -4.57
CA LEU A 47 5.44 5.32 -4.60
C LEU A 47 6.75 4.70 -4.08
N ALA A 48 6.69 3.93 -3.00
CA ALA A 48 7.86 3.23 -2.49
C ALA A 48 8.40 2.23 -3.51
N ALA A 49 7.51 1.44 -4.12
CA ALA A 49 7.90 0.54 -5.21
C ALA A 49 8.48 1.31 -6.41
N LEU A 50 7.96 2.51 -6.74
CA LEU A 50 8.48 3.33 -7.84
C LEU A 50 9.95 3.71 -7.62
N ALA A 51 10.33 3.97 -6.36
CA ALA A 51 11.71 4.31 -6.00
C ALA A 51 12.64 3.10 -5.76
N LEU A 52 12.08 1.95 -5.38
CA LEU A 52 12.85 0.82 -4.83
C LEU A 52 12.75 -0.48 -5.63
N ALA A 53 11.73 -0.65 -6.47
CA ALA A 53 11.61 -1.82 -7.35
C ALA A 53 12.64 -1.75 -8.47
N ARG A 54 12.99 -2.92 -9.02
CA ARG A 54 13.91 -2.99 -10.16
C ARG A 54 13.17 -2.52 -11.41
N PRO A 55 13.70 -1.57 -12.20
CA PRO A 55 13.16 -1.27 -13.50
C PRO A 55 13.19 -2.52 -14.38
N ALA A 56 12.04 -2.92 -14.92
CA ALA A 56 11.93 -4.08 -15.79
C ALA A 56 10.90 -3.81 -16.89
N PRO A 57 11.10 -4.32 -18.12
CA PRO A 57 10.15 -4.16 -19.22
C PRO A 57 8.82 -4.84 -18.93
N ARG A 58 8.83 -5.89 -18.09
CA ARG A 58 7.66 -6.62 -17.58
C ARG A 58 7.88 -6.97 -16.12
N ALA A 59 6.83 -6.90 -15.33
CA ALA A 59 6.90 -7.16 -13.90
C ALA A 59 5.68 -7.95 -13.40
N THR A 60 5.94 -8.92 -12.51
CA THR A 60 4.89 -9.61 -11.77
C THR A 60 4.67 -8.96 -10.41
N LEU A 61 3.46 -8.46 -10.18
CA LEU A 61 2.99 -8.03 -8.87
C LEU A 61 2.33 -9.19 -8.14
N VAL A 62 2.75 -9.43 -6.90
CA VAL A 62 2.13 -10.40 -5.99
C VAL A 62 1.48 -9.63 -4.85
N VAL A 63 0.18 -9.80 -4.66
CA VAL A 63 -0.56 -9.20 -3.56
C VAL A 63 -0.98 -10.30 -2.60
N LEU A 64 -0.47 -10.20 -1.36
CA LEU A 64 -0.81 -11.11 -0.28
C LEU A 64 -1.92 -10.49 0.58
N GLY A 65 -3.07 -11.15 0.61
CA GLY A 65 -4.29 -10.66 1.23
C GLY A 65 -5.32 -10.24 0.19
N ALA A 66 -6.57 -10.62 0.42
CA ALA A 66 -7.71 -10.26 -0.42
C ALA A 66 -8.73 -9.39 0.35
N GLY A 67 -8.23 -8.53 1.23
CA GLY A 67 -9.03 -7.59 2.02
C GLY A 67 -9.36 -6.30 1.27
N ALA A 68 -9.94 -5.33 1.98
CA ALA A 68 -10.39 -4.06 1.40
C ALA A 68 -9.27 -3.27 0.68
N LEU A 69 -8.01 -3.41 1.13
CA LEU A 69 -6.87 -2.68 0.59
C LEU A 69 -6.30 -3.29 -0.71
N ALA A 70 -6.47 -4.61 -0.92
CA ALA A 70 -5.91 -5.33 -2.05
C ALA A 70 -6.27 -4.73 -3.43
N PRO A 71 -7.53 -4.40 -3.75
CA PRO A 71 -7.85 -3.76 -5.03
C PRO A 71 -7.18 -2.39 -5.21
N TYR A 72 -7.00 -1.62 -4.13
CA TYR A 72 -6.35 -0.32 -4.19
C TYR A 72 -4.84 -0.46 -4.39
N LEU A 73 -4.20 -1.48 -3.81
CA LEU A 73 -2.80 -1.81 -4.07
C LEU A 73 -2.58 -2.19 -5.53
N VAL A 74 -3.43 -3.06 -6.08
CA VAL A 74 -3.37 -3.43 -7.50
C VAL A 74 -3.48 -2.19 -8.39
N ALA A 75 -4.47 -1.33 -8.14
CA ALA A 75 -4.69 -0.11 -8.92
C ALA A 75 -3.50 0.86 -8.80
N ALA A 76 -3.04 1.16 -7.58
CA ALA A 76 -1.95 2.11 -7.37
C ALA A 76 -0.62 1.60 -7.94
N HIS A 77 -0.27 0.34 -7.72
CA HIS A 77 0.96 -0.23 -8.28
C HIS A 77 0.94 -0.25 -9.80
N ARG A 78 -0.18 -0.65 -10.45
CA ARG A 78 -0.26 -0.62 -11.92
C ARG A 78 -0.22 0.80 -12.48
N SER A 79 -0.78 1.78 -11.76
CA SER A 79 -0.70 3.18 -12.15
C SER A 79 0.74 3.71 -12.07
N ALA A 80 1.50 3.33 -11.04
CA ALA A 80 2.88 3.76 -10.87
C ALA A 80 3.88 2.93 -11.71
N HIS A 81 3.54 1.68 -12.03
CA HIS A 81 4.37 0.72 -12.77
C HIS A 81 3.59 0.15 -13.95
N PRO A 82 3.54 0.86 -15.09
CA PRO A 82 2.84 0.39 -16.28
C PRO A 82 3.39 -0.92 -16.87
N SER A 83 4.60 -1.34 -16.50
CA SER A 83 5.20 -2.62 -16.89
C SER A 83 4.62 -3.83 -16.16
N ILE A 84 3.76 -3.64 -15.16
CA ILE A 84 3.06 -4.75 -14.50
C ILE A 84 2.03 -5.34 -15.46
N ASP A 85 2.39 -6.47 -16.07
CA ASP A 85 1.54 -7.24 -16.99
C ASP A 85 0.92 -8.48 -16.33
N ARG A 86 1.38 -8.84 -15.11
CA ARG A 86 0.86 -9.97 -14.34
C ARG A 86 0.64 -9.60 -12.88
N VAL A 87 -0.53 -9.99 -12.35
CA VAL A 87 -0.93 -9.80 -10.95
C VAL A 87 -1.36 -11.14 -10.37
N LEU A 88 -0.65 -11.57 -9.33
CA LEU A 88 -0.95 -12.78 -8.56
C LEU A 88 -1.54 -12.41 -7.22
N LEU A 89 -2.71 -12.97 -6.91
CA LEU A 89 -3.39 -12.78 -5.63
C LEU A 89 -3.30 -14.05 -4.80
N TRP A 90 -2.72 -13.96 -3.62
CA TRP A 90 -2.75 -15.03 -2.63
C TRP A 90 -3.53 -14.60 -1.40
N ASN A 91 -4.33 -15.50 -0.83
CA ASN A 91 -4.97 -15.28 0.45
C ASN A 91 -5.17 -16.61 1.17
N ARG A 92 -5.07 -16.60 2.50
CA ARG A 92 -5.30 -17.80 3.34
C ARG A 92 -6.65 -18.47 3.04
N SER A 93 -7.67 -17.68 2.73
CA SER A 93 -8.96 -18.18 2.24
C SER A 93 -9.00 -18.04 0.71
N PRO A 94 -8.81 -19.12 -0.07
CA PRO A 94 -8.64 -19.04 -1.52
C PRO A 94 -9.83 -18.39 -2.24
N HIS A 95 -11.06 -18.68 -1.78
CA HIS A 95 -12.29 -18.10 -2.36
C HIS A 95 -12.31 -16.57 -2.35
N LYS A 96 -11.66 -15.91 -1.38
CA LYS A 96 -11.59 -14.43 -1.35
C LYS A 96 -10.64 -13.88 -2.42
N ALA A 97 -9.51 -14.56 -2.63
CA ALA A 97 -8.58 -14.19 -3.70
C ALA A 97 -9.23 -14.42 -5.07
N GLU A 98 -9.92 -15.56 -5.25
CA GLU A 98 -10.67 -15.88 -6.46
C GLU A 98 -11.73 -14.82 -6.79
N ALA A 99 -12.57 -14.46 -5.81
CA ALA A 99 -13.58 -13.43 -5.98
C ALA A 99 -12.97 -12.06 -6.35
N LEU A 100 -11.81 -11.71 -5.80
CA LEU A 100 -11.11 -10.48 -6.15
C LEU A 100 -10.52 -10.54 -7.57
N VAL A 101 -9.93 -11.66 -7.98
CA VAL A 101 -9.45 -11.88 -9.35
C VAL A 101 -10.58 -11.68 -10.36
N GLN A 102 -11.74 -12.29 -10.12
CA GLN A 102 -12.91 -12.17 -10.99
C GLN A 102 -13.37 -10.71 -11.10
N ARG A 103 -13.42 -9.98 -9.99
CA ARG A 103 -13.76 -8.54 -9.98
C ARG A 103 -12.76 -7.70 -10.76
N LEU A 104 -11.46 -7.95 -10.62
CA LEU A 104 -10.41 -7.21 -11.32
C LEU A 104 -10.45 -7.48 -12.83
N ARG A 105 -10.71 -8.72 -13.24
CA ARG A 105 -10.92 -9.08 -14.64
C ARG A 105 -12.14 -8.37 -15.22
N ALA A 106 -13.26 -8.35 -14.51
CA ALA A 106 -14.48 -7.67 -14.95
C ALA A 106 -14.31 -6.14 -15.10
N GLY A 107 -13.49 -5.51 -14.24
CA GLY A 107 -13.22 -4.07 -14.30
C GLY A 107 -12.11 -3.66 -15.28
N SER A 108 -11.32 -4.60 -15.78
CA SER A 108 -10.24 -4.33 -16.74
C SER A 108 -10.82 -4.34 -18.16
N GLY A 109 -11.30 -3.19 -18.61
CA GLY A 109 -11.83 -3.03 -19.97
C GLY A 109 -10.82 -3.44 -21.06
N ALA A 110 -11.33 -3.77 -22.24
CA ALA A 110 -10.56 -4.33 -23.38
C ALA A 110 -9.47 -3.41 -23.99
N GLY A 111 -9.26 -2.20 -23.46
CA GLY A 111 -8.40 -1.16 -24.05
C GLY A 111 -7.08 -0.84 -23.33
N ALA A 112 -6.85 -1.36 -22.11
CA ALA A 112 -5.55 -1.24 -21.45
C ALA A 112 -4.67 -2.45 -21.83
N ALA A 113 -3.34 -2.28 -21.91
CA ALA A 113 -2.40 -3.38 -22.10
C ALA A 113 -2.82 -4.58 -21.24
N ALA A 114 -3.05 -5.73 -21.88
CA ALA A 114 -3.73 -6.87 -21.26
C ALA A 114 -2.94 -7.32 -20.02
N VAL A 115 -3.55 -7.22 -18.85
CA VAL A 115 -2.96 -7.69 -17.59
C VAL A 115 -3.59 -9.01 -17.19
N ALA A 116 -2.74 -9.99 -16.95
CA ALA A 116 -3.15 -11.28 -16.41
C ALA A 116 -3.38 -11.16 -14.90
N PHE A 117 -4.63 -11.36 -14.46
CA PHE A 117 -4.95 -11.52 -13.04
C PHE A 117 -5.13 -13.00 -12.75
N GLU A 118 -4.42 -13.55 -11.78
CA GLU A 118 -4.51 -14.95 -11.39
C GLU A 118 -4.52 -15.07 -9.87
N ARG A 119 -5.14 -16.14 -9.37
CA ARG A 119 -4.99 -16.55 -7.98
C ARG A 119 -3.76 -17.44 -7.88
N ALA A 120 -2.90 -17.17 -6.92
CA ALA A 120 -1.81 -18.08 -6.57
C ALA A 120 -2.31 -19.23 -5.70
N GLU A 121 -1.89 -20.45 -6.02
CA GLU A 121 -2.13 -21.66 -5.20
C GLU A 121 -1.22 -21.70 -3.98
N SER A 122 0.07 -21.43 -4.20
CA SER A 122 1.13 -21.52 -3.22
C SER A 122 1.68 -20.13 -2.92
N LEU A 123 1.75 -19.79 -1.63
CA LEU A 123 2.34 -18.55 -1.16
C LEU A 123 3.82 -18.48 -1.54
N ASP A 124 4.56 -19.55 -1.27
CA ASP A 124 6.01 -19.60 -1.43
C ASP A 124 6.39 -19.48 -2.92
N ASP A 125 5.64 -20.14 -3.82
CA ASP A 125 5.89 -20.06 -5.26
C ASP A 125 5.56 -18.69 -5.83
N ALA A 126 4.46 -18.07 -5.36
CA ALA A 126 4.11 -16.72 -5.77
C ALA A 126 5.19 -15.70 -5.34
N VAL A 127 5.64 -15.78 -4.09
CA VAL A 127 6.73 -14.92 -3.57
C VAL A 127 8.02 -15.11 -4.38
N ALA A 128 8.32 -16.35 -4.80
CA ALA A 128 9.53 -16.66 -5.55
C ALA A 128 9.61 -16.01 -6.94
N ILE A 129 8.46 -15.75 -7.57
CA ILE A 129 8.41 -15.15 -8.91
C ILE A 129 8.08 -13.65 -8.91
N GLY A 130 7.62 -13.10 -7.79
CA GLY A 130 7.21 -11.69 -7.68
C GLY A 130 8.38 -10.71 -7.83
N ASP A 131 8.26 -9.76 -8.76
CA ASP A 131 9.15 -8.58 -8.82
C ASP A 131 8.79 -7.59 -7.72
N ILE A 132 7.50 -7.43 -7.46
CA ILE A 132 6.94 -6.64 -6.37
C ILE A 132 6.01 -7.56 -5.57
N VAL A 133 6.27 -7.70 -4.27
CA VAL A 133 5.41 -8.44 -3.34
C VAL A 133 4.83 -7.45 -2.33
N SER A 134 3.53 -7.17 -2.40
CA SER A 134 2.84 -6.30 -1.43
C SER A 134 2.00 -7.14 -0.47
N CYS A 135 2.34 -7.06 0.81
CA CYS A 135 1.70 -7.80 1.88
C CYS A 135 0.74 -6.92 2.66
N ALA A 136 -0.57 -7.15 2.46
CA ALA A 136 -1.67 -6.45 3.12
C ALA A 136 -2.55 -7.44 3.87
N THR A 137 -1.96 -8.11 4.86
CA THR A 137 -2.65 -9.12 5.68
C THR A 137 -2.72 -8.69 7.13
N SER A 138 -3.72 -9.17 7.86
CA SER A 138 -3.81 -9.05 9.32
C SER A 138 -3.15 -10.22 10.04
N SER A 139 -2.22 -10.92 9.39
CA SER A 139 -1.54 -12.09 9.97
C SER A 139 -0.62 -11.64 11.11
N GLU A 140 -0.70 -12.33 12.24
CA GLU A 140 0.22 -12.15 13.37
C GLU A 140 1.54 -12.92 13.17
N THR A 141 1.55 -13.86 12.22
CA THR A 141 2.73 -14.61 11.84
C THR A 141 3.33 -14.06 10.53
N PRO A 142 4.67 -14.00 10.43
CA PRO A 142 5.33 -13.56 9.21
C PRO A 142 5.08 -14.56 8.08
N LEU A 143 4.44 -14.09 7.00
CA LEU A 143 4.10 -14.90 5.83
C LEU A 143 5.26 -15.00 4.83
N VAL A 144 5.97 -13.90 4.59
CA VAL A 144 7.04 -13.85 3.57
C VAL A 144 8.37 -14.28 4.19
N LYS A 145 8.92 -15.37 3.66
CA LYS A 145 10.28 -15.83 4.00
C LYS A 145 11.25 -15.11 3.06
N GLY A 146 12.10 -14.23 3.60
CA GLY A 146 13.02 -13.43 2.77
C GLY A 146 13.93 -14.23 1.83
N LYS A 147 14.27 -15.48 2.20
CA LYS A 147 15.05 -16.41 1.37
C LYS A 147 14.34 -16.87 0.08
N LEU A 148 13.03 -16.71 0.02
CA LEU A 148 12.24 -17.08 -1.16
C LEU A 148 12.13 -15.93 -2.16
N LEU A 149 12.45 -14.69 -1.77
CA LEU A 149 12.43 -13.57 -2.70
C LEU A 149 13.55 -13.75 -3.72
N LYS A 150 13.22 -13.57 -5.00
CA LYS A 150 14.22 -13.57 -6.08
C LYS A 150 15.16 -12.36 -5.97
N PRO A 151 16.39 -12.45 -6.53
CA PRO A 151 17.24 -11.28 -6.72
C PRO A 151 16.50 -10.15 -7.42
N GLY A 152 16.66 -8.94 -6.92
CA GLY A 152 15.99 -7.74 -7.45
C GLY A 152 14.56 -7.50 -6.96
N ALA A 153 13.96 -8.42 -6.19
CA ALA A 153 12.58 -8.25 -5.70
C ALA A 153 12.43 -7.05 -4.75
N HIS A 154 11.25 -6.43 -4.80
CA HIS A 154 10.79 -5.44 -3.83
C HIS A 154 9.69 -6.02 -2.95
N LEU A 155 9.85 -5.93 -1.63
CA LEU A 155 8.85 -6.34 -0.65
C LEU A 155 8.24 -5.11 0.03
N ASP A 156 6.94 -4.95 -0.08
CA ASP A 156 6.15 -3.94 0.60
C ASP A 156 5.34 -4.58 1.74
N LEU A 157 5.52 -4.06 2.95
CA LEU A 157 4.86 -4.52 4.17
C LEU A 157 3.84 -3.47 4.63
N VAL A 158 2.55 -3.77 4.46
CA VAL A 158 1.44 -2.83 4.63
C VAL A 158 0.49 -3.28 5.74
N GLY A 159 0.31 -2.44 6.76
CA GLY A 159 -0.73 -2.63 7.77
C GLY A 159 -0.31 -2.35 9.21
N SER A 160 -1.33 -2.37 10.09
CA SER A 160 -1.26 -1.97 11.51
C SER A 160 -0.84 -3.09 12.48
N GLY A 161 -0.42 -4.25 11.99
CA GLY A 161 0.08 -5.38 12.79
C GLY A 161 1.49 -5.12 13.38
N ILE A 162 1.68 -3.98 14.03
CA ILE A 162 2.90 -3.61 14.76
C ILE A 162 2.76 -4.00 16.23
N GLY A 163 2.59 -5.30 16.47
CA GLY A 163 2.60 -5.92 17.80
C GLY A 163 3.17 -7.33 17.82
N GLY A 164 3.24 -8.01 16.66
CA GLY A 164 3.79 -9.35 16.55
C GLY A 164 4.50 -9.53 15.22
N GLY A 165 5.83 -9.51 15.24
CA GLY A 165 6.55 -10.55 14.53
C GLY A 165 6.59 -10.55 12.99
N VAL A 166 6.35 -9.47 12.24
CA VAL A 166 7.06 -9.37 10.94
C VAL A 166 8.50 -8.93 11.20
N ARG A 167 9.24 -9.80 11.91
CA ARG A 167 10.66 -9.99 11.60
C ARG A 167 10.62 -10.58 10.21
N ALA A 168 10.87 -9.76 9.19
CA ALA A 168 11.46 -10.32 8.00
C ALA A 168 12.60 -11.21 8.52
N GLY A 169 12.52 -12.53 8.30
CA GLY A 169 13.37 -13.50 8.98
C GLY A 169 14.82 -12.99 9.02
N SER A 170 15.57 -13.30 10.09
CA SER A 170 16.87 -12.75 10.50
C SER A 170 17.88 -12.36 9.40
N HIS A 171 17.72 -12.85 8.17
CA HIS A 171 18.47 -12.52 6.96
C HIS A 171 18.03 -11.26 6.19
N VAL A 172 16.94 -10.58 6.55
CA VAL A 172 16.48 -9.33 5.87
C VAL A 172 16.83 -8.06 6.65
N ALA A 173 17.26 -8.20 7.91
CA ALA A 173 17.55 -7.10 8.83
C ALA A 173 18.63 -6.11 8.32
N GLY A 174 19.48 -6.51 7.37
CA GLY A 174 20.50 -5.65 6.74
C GLY A 174 20.07 -4.98 5.42
N ARG A 175 18.84 -5.20 4.93
CA ARG A 175 18.35 -4.71 3.61
C ARG A 175 17.11 -3.81 3.73
N TYR A 176 16.81 -3.34 4.93
CA TYR A 176 15.68 -2.45 5.20
C TYR A 176 15.98 -1.04 4.66
N ARG A 177 15.18 -0.58 3.68
CA ARG A 177 15.33 0.74 3.05
C ARG A 177 14.34 1.78 3.59
N GLY A 178 13.68 1.48 4.70
CA GLY A 178 13.03 2.50 5.53
C GLY A 178 11.50 2.50 5.51
N THR A 179 11.00 3.48 6.24
CA THR A 179 9.62 3.97 6.30
C THR A 179 9.41 5.09 5.28
N LEU A 180 8.19 5.58 5.13
CA LEU A 180 7.93 6.75 4.28
C LEU A 180 8.79 7.97 4.67
N ILE A 181 9.07 8.15 5.96
CA ILE A 181 9.93 9.24 6.45
C ILE A 181 11.36 9.08 5.94
N ASP A 182 11.84 7.85 5.78
CA ASP A 182 13.18 7.59 5.25
C ASP A 182 13.21 7.81 3.73
N LEU A 183 12.12 7.46 3.03
CA LEU A 183 11.96 7.70 1.59
C LEU A 183 11.91 9.20 1.24
N VAL A 184 11.19 10.01 2.04
CA VAL A 184 10.98 11.45 1.79
C VAL A 184 12.05 12.32 2.46
N GLY A 185 12.56 11.89 3.61
CA GLY A 185 13.27 12.77 4.53
C GLY A 185 14.75 12.96 4.28
N GLY A 186 15.38 12.17 3.39
CA GLY A 186 16.80 12.30 3.01
C GLY A 186 17.70 12.88 4.10
N ARG A 187 17.70 12.29 5.31
CA ARG A 187 18.30 12.97 6.47
C ARG A 187 19.81 13.13 6.26
N ARG A 188 20.24 14.39 6.09
CA ARG A 188 21.62 14.83 6.33
C ARG A 188 21.90 14.62 7.82
N GLY A 189 22.89 13.78 8.13
CA GLY A 189 23.31 13.49 9.50
C GLY A 189 22.96 12.07 9.92
N ASP A 190 23.94 11.19 9.79
CA ASP A 190 24.18 10.01 10.64
C ASP A 190 23.43 8.70 10.33
N ALA A 191 22.50 8.70 9.38
CA ALA A 191 22.11 7.49 8.66
C ALA A 191 21.81 7.86 7.22
N ALA A 192 22.58 7.30 6.28
CA ALA A 192 22.52 7.62 4.86
C ALA A 192 21.06 7.79 4.37
N ALA A 193 20.78 8.93 3.72
CA ALA A 193 19.57 9.12 2.92
C ALA A 193 19.24 7.83 2.17
N VAL A 194 17.96 7.50 1.98
CA VAL A 194 17.57 6.36 1.14
C VAL A 194 17.98 6.69 -0.30
N VAL A 195 19.26 6.42 -0.60
CA VAL A 195 19.71 6.03 -1.93
C VAL A 195 18.78 4.87 -2.25
N GLY A 196 18.03 4.98 -3.34
CA GLY A 196 17.05 3.97 -3.74
C GLY A 196 17.73 2.61 -3.99
N ARG A 197 17.29 1.89 -5.00
CA ARG A 197 17.99 0.66 -5.39
C ARG A 197 19.47 0.95 -5.69
N ARG A 198 20.39 0.17 -5.10
CA ARG A 198 21.85 0.26 -5.30
C ARG A 198 22.38 -0.73 -6.33
N SER A 199 21.66 -1.82 -6.57
CA SER A 199 21.97 -2.78 -7.63
C SER A 199 20.73 -3.53 -8.10
N ASP A 200 20.80 -4.10 -9.30
CA ASP A 200 19.67 -4.84 -9.89
C ASP A 200 19.32 -6.10 -9.11
N ASP A 201 20.28 -6.73 -8.44
CA ASP A 201 20.05 -7.92 -7.62
C ASP A 201 19.64 -7.61 -6.17
N GLU A 202 19.68 -6.34 -5.75
CA GLU A 202 19.30 -5.95 -4.40
C GLU A 202 17.85 -6.31 -4.11
N ILE A 203 17.61 -7.01 -3.01
CA ILE A 203 16.25 -7.17 -2.48
C ILE A 203 15.97 -5.94 -1.62
N THR A 204 14.94 -5.17 -1.97
CA THR A 204 14.54 -3.97 -1.22
C THR A 204 13.29 -4.25 -0.40
N VAL A 205 13.22 -3.66 0.80
CA VAL A 205 12.06 -3.77 1.68
C VAL A 205 11.59 -2.41 2.13
N PHE A 206 10.30 -2.15 1.94
CA PHE A 206 9.61 -0.97 2.44
C PHE A 206 8.56 -1.38 3.48
N LYS A 207 8.48 -0.62 4.57
CA LYS A 207 7.46 -0.82 5.60
C LYS A 207 6.59 0.42 5.70
N SER A 208 5.34 0.27 5.30
CA SER A 208 4.32 1.32 5.41
C SER A 208 3.77 1.36 6.83
N VAL A 209 4.33 2.23 7.67
CA VAL A 209 3.72 2.63 8.95
C VAL A 209 2.94 3.92 8.72
N GLY A 210 1.65 3.92 9.07
CA GLY A 210 0.79 5.10 8.87
C GLY A 210 1.36 6.34 9.54
N THR A 211 1.38 7.45 8.83
CA THR A 211 1.81 8.76 9.36
C THR A 211 0.70 9.78 9.18
N ALA A 212 0.44 10.55 10.24
CA ALA A 212 -0.56 11.61 10.23
C ALA A 212 -0.29 12.66 9.14
N VAL A 213 0.97 12.86 8.75
CA VAL A 213 1.34 13.79 7.68
C VAL A 213 0.71 13.37 6.36
N VAL A 214 0.73 12.08 6.02
CA VAL A 214 0.11 11.60 4.79
C VAL A 214 -1.40 11.68 4.86
N ASP A 215 -1.99 11.43 6.03
CA ASP A 215 -3.43 11.57 6.21
C ASP A 215 -3.85 13.04 5.98
N ILE A 216 -3.07 14.00 6.48
CA ILE A 216 -3.28 15.44 6.26
C ILE A 216 -3.15 15.81 4.77
N LEU A 217 -2.07 15.39 4.11
CA LEU A 217 -1.83 15.71 2.70
C LEU A 217 -2.90 15.08 1.78
N ALA A 218 -3.29 13.83 2.04
CA ALA A 218 -4.34 13.17 1.28
C ALA A 218 -5.69 13.88 1.47
N ALA A 219 -6.00 14.32 2.69
CA ALA A 219 -7.22 15.07 2.98
C ALA A 219 -7.22 16.46 2.33
N GLN A 220 -6.08 17.14 2.33
CA GLN A 220 -5.91 18.41 1.62
C GLN A 220 -6.11 18.24 0.11
N LEU A 221 -5.46 17.25 -0.51
CA LEU A 221 -5.62 16.96 -1.93
C LEU A 221 -7.08 16.64 -2.29
N ALA A 222 -7.76 15.84 -1.48
CA ALA A 222 -9.16 15.51 -1.69
C ALA A 222 -10.07 16.73 -1.59
N TYR A 223 -9.80 17.61 -0.62
CA TYR A 223 -10.53 18.86 -0.45
C TYR A 223 -10.30 19.81 -1.63
N GLU A 224 -9.04 20.03 -2.02
CA GLU A 224 -8.66 20.88 -3.16
C GLU A 224 -9.25 20.36 -4.48
N THR A 225 -9.25 19.04 -4.68
CA THR A 225 -9.86 18.44 -5.88
C THR A 225 -11.37 18.69 -5.92
N TYR A 226 -12.05 18.61 -4.77
CA TYR A 226 -13.50 18.82 -4.69
C TYR A 226 -13.92 20.27 -4.90
N ILE A 227 -13.16 21.25 -4.41
CA ILE A 227 -13.49 22.67 -4.58
C ILE A 227 -13.13 23.20 -5.98
N ASN A 228 -12.23 22.51 -6.69
CA ASN A 228 -11.79 22.88 -8.03
C ASN A 228 -12.49 22.08 -9.16
N SER A 229 -13.40 21.17 -8.81
CA SER A 229 -14.25 20.41 -9.75
C SER A 229 -15.60 21.08 -9.96
#